data_AF-A0A1M4MXK4-F1
#
_entry.id   AF-A0A1M4MXK4-F1
#
_cell.length_a   1.000
_cell.length_b   1.000
_cell.length_c   1.000
_cell.angle_alpha   90.00
_cell.angle_beta   90.00
_cell.angle_gamma   90.00
#
_symmetry.space_group_name_H-M   'P 1'
#
loop_
_entity.id
_entity.type
_entity.pdbx_description
1 polymer ?
#
loop_
_entity_poly.entity_id
_entity_poly.type
_entity_poly.pdbx_seq_one_letter_code
_entity_poly.pdbx_strand_id
1 'polypeptide(L)'
;MASEQRLKILHLLARPADHFGDQWSADPAEFGVCMTLIAEALGVSQPTASRHLDILKQAGFITVQRHMKWSYCKRDETAISGYLEWLRVELGVVAEI
;
A
#
# COMPACT_ATOMS: atom_id res chain seq x y z
N MET A 1 -5.78 -10.57 -6.39
CA MET A 1 -5.69 -9.47 -5.39
C MET A 1 -5.99 -9.92 -3.97
N ALA A 2 -6.92 -10.85 -3.72
CA ALA A 2 -7.19 -11.40 -2.38
C ALA A 2 -5.97 -12.14 -1.77
N SER A 3 -5.29 -11.51 -0.82
CA SER A 3 -4.23 -12.07 0.03
C SER A 3 -4.19 -11.24 1.29
N GLU A 4 -4.17 -11.92 2.44
CA GLU A 4 -4.10 -11.29 3.75
C GLU A 4 -2.95 -10.28 3.84
N GLN A 5 -1.77 -10.66 3.34
CA GLN A 5 -0.59 -9.79 3.35
C GLN A 5 -0.79 -8.52 2.52
N ARG A 6 -1.43 -8.61 1.34
CA ARG A 6 -1.70 -7.43 0.50
C ARG A 6 -2.72 -6.50 1.13
N LEU A 7 -3.76 -7.06 1.77
CA LEU A 7 -4.73 -6.26 2.51
C LEU A 7 -4.09 -5.56 3.72
N LYS A 8 -3.22 -6.28 4.45
CA LYS A 8 -2.44 -5.71 5.56
C LYS A 8 -1.55 -4.56 5.09
N ILE A 9 -0.84 -4.69 3.96
CA ILE A 9 -0.07 -3.58 3.36
C ILE A 9 -0.97 -2.37 3.10
N LEU A 10 -2.10 -2.55 2.42
CA LEU A 10 -3.01 -1.44 2.10
C LEU A 10 -3.59 -0.77 3.35
N HIS A 11 -3.82 -1.53 4.41
CA HIS A 11 -4.26 -1.01 5.70
C HIS A 11 -3.17 -0.16 6.36
N LEU A 12 -1.95 -0.70 6.47
CA LEU A 12 -0.79 -0.01 7.05
C LEU A 12 -0.47 1.30 6.29
N LEU A 13 -0.54 1.26 4.95
CA LEU A 13 -0.26 2.43 4.11
C LEU A 13 -1.39 3.46 4.08
N ALA A 14 -2.58 3.16 4.60
CA ALA A 14 -3.67 4.13 4.72
C ALA A 14 -3.42 5.15 5.86
N ARG A 15 -2.65 4.75 6.88
CA ARG A 15 -2.25 5.62 8.00
C ARG A 15 -0.75 5.47 8.28
N PRO A 16 0.11 5.90 7.34
CA PRO A 16 1.54 5.63 7.46
C PRO A 16 2.19 6.35 8.65
N ALA A 17 1.67 7.51 9.07
CA ALA A 17 2.14 8.22 10.26
C ALA A 17 1.90 7.44 11.57
N ASP A 18 0.75 6.75 11.68
CA ASP A 18 0.39 5.99 12.88
C ASP A 18 1.22 4.71 13.02
N HIS A 19 1.62 4.12 11.89
CA HIS A 19 2.29 2.81 11.86
C HIS A 19 3.81 2.91 11.69
N PHE A 20 4.31 3.98 11.08
CA PHE A 20 5.73 4.15 10.72
C PHE A 20 6.26 5.54 11.07
N GLY A 21 5.66 6.22 12.06
CA GLY A 21 6.07 7.56 12.49
C GLY A 21 7.54 7.67 12.89
N ASP A 22 8.15 6.56 13.34
CA ASP A 22 9.57 6.47 13.70
C ASP A 22 10.50 6.22 12.47
N GLN A 23 9.97 6.27 11.25
CA GLN A 23 10.77 6.12 10.02
C GLN A 23 11.78 7.27 9.91
N TRP A 24 13.05 6.98 10.19
CA TRP A 24 14.14 7.96 10.11
C TRP A 24 14.56 8.31 8.68
N SER A 25 14.23 7.47 7.69
CA SER A 25 14.78 7.61 6.34
C SER A 25 14.09 8.65 5.46
N ALA A 26 12.82 8.99 5.77
CA ALA A 26 12.02 10.05 5.17
C ALA A 26 10.69 10.18 5.93
N ASP A 27 9.98 11.31 5.79
CA ASP A 27 8.62 11.44 6.32
C ASP A 27 7.68 10.41 5.67
N PRO A 28 7.02 9.52 6.45
CA PRO A 28 6.21 8.44 5.91
C PRO A 28 4.88 8.91 5.30
N ALA A 29 4.35 10.07 5.70
CA ALA A 29 3.12 10.63 5.15
C ALA A 29 3.38 11.35 3.82
N GLU A 30 4.51 12.04 3.72
CA GLU A 30 4.92 12.74 2.51
C GLU A 30 5.47 11.76 1.46
N PHE A 31 6.54 11.04 1.79
CA PHE A 31 7.32 10.20 0.86
C PHE A 31 6.83 8.75 0.77
N GLY A 32 6.02 8.30 1.74
CA GLY A 32 5.61 6.91 1.85
C GLY A 32 6.56 6.07 2.70
N VAL A 33 6.28 4.77 2.76
CA VAL A 33 6.92 3.86 3.72
C VAL A 33 8.00 3.03 3.03
N CYS A 34 9.17 2.95 3.65
CA CYS A 34 10.29 2.15 3.19
C CYS A 34 9.89 0.67 3.08
N MET A 35 10.23 0.04 1.95
CA MET A 35 9.95 -1.38 1.70
C MET A 35 10.47 -2.30 2.81
N THR A 36 11.61 -1.98 3.43
CA THR A 36 12.19 -2.76 4.53
C THR A 36 11.29 -2.75 5.76
N LEU A 37 10.76 -1.57 6.14
CA LEU A 37 9.85 -1.44 7.27
C LEU A 37 8.51 -2.16 7.02
N ILE A 38 8.05 -2.17 5.76
CA ILE A 38 6.89 -2.97 5.38
C ILE A 38 7.18 -4.46 5.57
N ALA A 39 8.34 -4.95 5.12
CA ALA A 39 8.70 -6.36 5.30
C ALA A 39 8.75 -6.76 6.78
N GLU A 40 9.31 -5.90 7.63
CA GLU A 40 9.34 -6.06 9.09
C GLU A 40 7.93 -6.09 9.70
N ALA A 41 7.05 -5.14 9.35
CA ALA A 41 5.68 -5.08 9.84
C ALA A 41 4.82 -6.29 9.42
N LEU A 42 5.16 -6.91 8.28
CA LEU A 42 4.54 -8.16 7.83
C LEU A 42 5.16 -9.41 8.46
N GLY A 43 6.35 -9.31 9.07
CA GLY A 43 7.08 -10.46 9.60
C GLY A 43 7.59 -11.42 8.51
N VAL A 44 7.92 -10.90 7.32
CA VAL A 44 8.35 -11.70 6.17
C VAL A 44 9.70 -11.21 5.61
N SER A 45 10.31 -12.03 4.76
CA SER A 45 11.54 -11.63 4.06
C SER A 45 11.30 -10.48 3.08
N GLN A 46 12.31 -9.65 2.82
CA GLN A 46 12.23 -8.56 1.85
C GLN A 46 11.82 -9.03 0.44
N PRO A 47 12.36 -10.15 -0.12
CA PRO A 47 11.88 -10.67 -1.41
C PRO A 47 10.39 -11.04 -1.39
N THR A 48 9.90 -11.62 -0.28
CA THR A 48 8.47 -11.93 -0.12
C THR A 48 7.62 -10.66 -0.14
N ALA A 49 8.00 -9.65 0.66
CA ALA A 49 7.31 -8.37 0.70
C ALA A 49 7.34 -7.67 -0.68
N SER A 50 8.49 -7.68 -1.35
CA SER A 50 8.66 -7.10 -2.70
C SER A 50 7.70 -7.71 -3.71
N ARG A 51 7.45 -9.02 -3.66
CA ARG A 51 6.48 -9.68 -4.56
C ARG A 51 5.06 -9.18 -4.31
N HIS A 52 4.66 -9.01 -3.05
CA HIS A 52 3.33 -8.48 -2.72
C HIS A 52 3.17 -7.02 -3.16
N LEU A 53 4.20 -6.20 -2.94
CA LEU A 53 4.23 -4.80 -3.34
C LEU A 53 4.20 -4.66 -4.87
N ASP A 54 4.92 -5.50 -5.61
CA ASP A 54 4.90 -5.48 -7.07
C ASP A 54 3.51 -5.80 -7.63
N ILE A 55 2.81 -6.80 -7.06
CA ILE A 55 1.41 -7.10 -7.44
C ILE A 55 0.49 -5.91 -7.16
N LEU A 56 0.64 -5.25 -6.01
CA LEU A 56 -0.17 -4.07 -5.66
C LEU A 56 0.12 -2.89 -6.59
N LYS A 57 1.39 -2.70 -6.96
CA LYS A 57 1.84 -1.68 -7.90
C LYS A 57 1.29 -1.94 -9.31
N GLN A 58 1.39 -3.17 -9.80
CA GLN A 58 0.84 -3.57 -11.11
C GLN A 58 -0.67 -3.37 -11.17
N ALA A 59 -1.37 -3.56 -10.05
CA ALA A 59 -2.79 -3.29 -9.96
C ALA A 59 -3.15 -1.80 -9.74
N GLY A 60 -2.15 -0.91 -9.65
CA GLY A 60 -2.35 0.53 -9.48
C GLY A 60 -2.75 0.98 -8.07
N PHE A 61 -2.75 0.10 -7.07
CA PHE A 61 -3.21 0.46 -5.71
C PHE A 61 -2.13 1.11 -4.85
N ILE A 62 -0.88 1.02 -5.27
CA ILE A 62 0.23 1.73 -4.65
C ILE A 62 1.13 2.34 -5.72
N THR A 63 1.80 3.41 -5.34
CA THR A 63 2.95 3.97 -6.07
C THR A 63 4.23 3.58 -5.36
N VAL A 64 5.31 3.43 -6.13
CA VAL A 64 6.64 3.13 -5.60
C VAL A 64 7.61 4.17 -6.15
N GLN A 65 8.27 4.90 -5.25
CA GLN A 65 9.30 5.87 -5.60
C GLN A 65 10.64 5.44 -5.02
N ARG A 66 11.68 5.53 -5.85
CA ARG A 66 13.05 5.25 -5.40
C ARG A 66 13.72 6.58 -5.06
N HIS A 67 14.21 6.68 -3.83
CA HIS A 67 14.96 7.84 -3.38
C HIS A 67 16.26 7.37 -2.70
N MET A 68 17.40 7.78 -3.26
CA MET A 68 18.72 7.29 -2.88
C MET A 68 18.81 5.75 -2.88
N LYS A 69 19.04 5.14 -1.71
CA LYS A 69 19.20 3.69 -1.54
C LYS A 69 17.87 2.96 -1.33
N TRP A 70 16.78 3.67 -1.05
CA TRP A 70 15.53 3.08 -0.56
C TRP A 70 14.39 3.20 -1.57
N SER A 71 13.47 2.24 -1.52
CA SER A 71 12.21 2.29 -2.25
C SER A 71 11.08 2.52 -1.26
N TYR A 72 10.28 3.55 -1.52
CA TYR A 72 9.16 3.98 -0.69
C TYR A 72 7.86 3.65 -1.39
N CYS A 73 6.93 3.08 -0.65
CA CYS A 73 5.61 2.69 -1.15
C CYS A 73 4.55 3.59 -0.52
N LYS A 74 3.66 4.13 -1.35
CA LYS A 74 2.53 4.95 -0.91
C LYS A 74 1.25 4.41 -1.51
N ARG A 75 0.18 4.37 -0.71
CA ARG A 75 -1.13 3.95 -1.18
C ARG A 75 -1.72 5.00 -2.12
N ASP A 76 -2.31 4.55 -3.21
CA ASP A 76 -2.99 5.41 -4.17
C ASP A 76 -4.50 5.41 -3.89
N GLU A 77 -4.95 6.36 -3.07
CA GLU A 77 -6.36 6.45 -2.69
C GLU A 77 -7.27 6.79 -3.87
N THR A 78 -6.76 7.51 -4.88
CA THR A 78 -7.53 7.84 -6.08
C THR A 78 -7.81 6.59 -6.90
N ALA A 79 -6.77 5.78 -7.16
CA ALA A 79 -6.92 4.53 -7.90
C ALA A 79 -7.80 3.53 -7.17
N ILE A 80 -7.65 3.41 -5.84
CA ILE A 80 -8.48 2.51 -5.02
C ILE A 80 -9.93 2.96 -5.01
N SER A 81 -10.20 4.26 -4.80
CA SER A 81 -11.56 4.78 -4.80
C SER A 81 -12.23 4.60 -6.16
N GLY A 82 -11.51 4.87 -7.26
CA GLY A 82 -12.01 4.62 -8.61
C GLY A 82 -12.30 3.14 -8.88
N TYR A 83 -11.45 2.24 -8.42
CA TYR A 83 -11.68 0.80 -8.54
C TYR A 83 -12.90 0.33 -7.72
N LEU A 84 -13.04 0.81 -6.49
CA LEU A 84 -14.19 0.47 -5.65
C LEU A 84 -15.50 0.99 -6.25
N GLU A 85 -15.48 2.19 -6.83
CA GLU A 85 -16.65 2.75 -7.50
C GLU A 85 -17.02 1.95 -8.75
N TRP A 86 -16.04 1.66 -9.62
CA TRP A 86 -16.25 0.79 -10.76
C TRP A 86 -16.81 -0.58 -10.35
N LEU A 87 -16.27 -1.17 -9.29
CA LEU A 87 -16.71 -2.47 -8.79
C LEU A 87 -18.15 -2.43 -8.24
N ARG A 88 -18.53 -1.35 -7.53
CA ARG A 88 -19.91 -1.15 -7.06
C ARG A 88 -20.90 -1.08 -8.21
N VAL A 89 -20.56 -0.30 -9.24
CA VAL A 89 -21.38 -0.15 -10.45
C VAL A 89 -21.53 -1.50 -11.15
N GLU A 90 -20.43 -2.22 -11.34
CA GLU A 90 -20.42 -3.52 -12.05
C GLU A 90 -21.22 -4.59 -11.30
N LEU A 91 -21.12 -4.63 -9.97
CA LEU A 91 -21.85 -5.60 -9.14
C LEU A 91 -23.30 -5.21 -8.83
N GLY A 92 -23.74 -4.02 -9.26
CA GLY A 92 -25.09 -3.51 -8.98
C GLY A 92 -25.37 -3.29 -7.49
N VAL A 93 -24.32 -3.13 -6.67
CA VAL A 93 -24.46 -2.88 -5.23
C VAL A 93 -24.65 -1.37 -5.02
N VAL A 94 -25.90 -0.93 -5.07
CA VAL A 94 -26.29 0.40 -4.58
C VAL A 94 -26.20 0.38 -3.06
N ALA A 95 -25.41 1.29 -2.48
CA ALA A 95 -25.42 1.51 -1.04
C ALA A 95 -26.81 2.03 -0.64
N GLU A 96 -27.60 1.20 0.04
CA GLU A 96 -28.79 1.68 0.74
C GLU A 96 -28.34 2.69 1.81
N ILE A 97 -28.96 3.86 1.76
CA ILE A 97 -28.69 5.05 2.57
C ILE A 97 -29.07 4.80 4.04
#